data_AF-A0A618EWS4-F1
#
_entry.id   AF-A0A618EWS4-F1
#
_cell.length_a   1.000
_cell.length_b   1.000
_cell.length_c   1.000
_cell.angle_alpha   90.00
_cell.angle_beta   90.00
_cell.angle_gamma   90.00
#
_symmetry.space_group_name_H-M   'P 1'
#
loop_
_entity.id
_entity.type
_entity.pdbx_description
1 polymer ?
#
loop_
_entity_poly.entity_id
_entity_poly.type
_entity_poly.pdbx_seq_one_letter_code
_entity_poly.pdbx_strand_id
1 'polypeptide(L)'
;MKLSPAELKLEKDKVQDNKFNQYVKRITLKNVRGFDEEIVEFKTPVTALIGTNGGGKSTILGAVALAYKNVKPSKFFPKSFYGDDSMSDWEIGFELIDKPISKDKNINRTAKFKQMKWRRDSFPERNVVYVEIQRTVPAGELTKF
;
A
#
# COMPACT_ATOMS: atom_id res chain seq x y z
N MET A 1 23.48 -6.50 11.77
CA MET A 1 24.32 -5.29 11.67
C MET A 1 23.42 -4.09 11.98
N LYS A 2 23.82 -3.20 12.90
CA LYS A 2 23.00 -2.04 13.30
C LYS A 2 23.45 -0.83 12.49
N LEU A 3 22.52 -0.15 11.82
CA LEU A 3 22.82 1.08 11.09
C LEU A 3 23.29 2.16 12.07
N SER A 4 24.31 2.90 11.67
CA SER A 4 24.76 4.11 12.36
C SER A 4 23.73 5.24 12.21
N PRO A 5 23.76 6.25 13.11
CA PRO A 5 22.89 7.42 12.98
C PRO A 5 23.04 8.17 11.65
N ALA A 6 24.26 8.22 11.10
CA ALA A 6 24.53 8.88 9.82
C ALA A 6 23.86 8.12 8.65
N GLU A 7 23.93 6.79 8.65
CA GLU A 7 23.26 5.97 7.63
C GLU A 7 21.73 6.08 7.74
N LEU A 8 21.17 6.10 8.95
CA LEU A 8 19.74 6.32 9.16
C LEU A 8 19.28 7.68 8.64
N LYS A 9 20.09 8.73 8.83
CA LYS A 9 19.81 10.06 8.28
C LYS A 9 19.85 10.02 6.76
N LEU A 10 20.87 9.41 6.15
CA LEU A 10 20.99 9.28 4.70
C LEU A 10 19.76 8.60 4.07
N GLU A 11 19.26 7.53 4.69
CA GLU A 11 18.06 6.83 4.21
C GLU A 11 16.77 7.66 4.35
N LYS A 12 16.65 8.47 5.41
CA LYS A 12 15.54 9.44 5.55
C LYS A 12 15.62 10.54 4.49
N ASP A 13 16.81 11.10 4.29
CA ASP A 13 17.06 12.18 3.32
C ASP A 13 16.75 11.69 1.90
N LYS A 14 17.06 10.42 1.56
CA LYS A 14 16.67 9.83 0.26
C LYS A 14 15.17 9.84 0.01
N VAL A 15 14.34 9.61 1.03
CA VAL A 15 12.87 9.68 0.90
C VAL A 15 12.40 11.13 0.77
N GLN A 16 12.94 12.02 1.60
CA GLN A 16 12.58 13.44 1.60
C GLN A 16 12.92 14.13 0.27
N ASP A 17 14.12 13.86 -0.25
CA ASP A 17 14.66 14.42 -1.50
C ASP A 17 14.13 13.75 -2.77
N ASN A 18 13.17 12.83 -2.64
CA ASN A 18 12.62 12.06 -3.76
C ASN A 18 13.69 11.32 -4.60
N LYS A 19 14.69 10.71 -3.96
CA LYS A 19 15.82 10.04 -4.63
C LYS A 19 15.55 8.58 -5.03
N PHE A 20 14.39 8.03 -4.68
CA PHE A 20 13.97 6.71 -5.15
C PHE A 20 13.44 6.77 -6.59
N ASN A 21 13.69 5.73 -7.38
CA ASN A 21 13.11 5.61 -8.73
C ASN A 21 11.58 5.49 -8.67
N GLN A 22 11.07 4.66 -7.76
CA GLN A 22 9.66 4.52 -7.46
C GLN A 22 9.44 4.38 -5.95
N TYR A 23 8.48 5.08 -5.36
CA TYR A 23 8.20 5.03 -3.91
C TYR A 23 6.79 5.54 -3.59
N VAL A 24 6.16 4.99 -2.56
CA VAL A 24 4.86 5.47 -2.04
C VAL A 24 5.16 6.41 -0.88
N LYS A 25 4.95 7.72 -1.03
CA LYS A 25 5.20 8.70 0.04
C LYS A 25 4.06 8.75 1.04
N ARG A 26 2.84 8.63 0.54
CA ARG A 26 1.63 8.80 1.34
C ARG A 26 0.49 8.01 0.74
N ILE A 27 -0.36 7.48 1.63
CA ILE A 27 -1.69 7.04 1.27
C ILE A 27 -2.73 7.83 2.05
N THR A 28 -3.91 7.98 1.47
CA THR A 28 -5.10 8.55 2.12
C THR A 28 -6.23 7.53 2.00
N LEU A 29 -6.72 7.03 3.12
CA LEU A 29 -7.79 6.03 3.19
C LEU A 29 -9.11 6.74 3.46
N LYS A 30 -10.03 6.67 2.50
CA LYS A 30 -11.36 7.26 2.61
C LYS A 30 -12.45 6.19 2.64
N ASN A 31 -13.20 6.15 3.73
CA ASN A 31 -14.24 5.14 4.00
C ASN A 31 -13.79 3.67 3.97
N VAL A 32 -12.49 3.38 4.06
CA VAL A 32 -11.97 2.02 3.90
C VAL A 32 -11.89 1.30 5.24
N ARG A 33 -12.69 0.25 5.46
CA ARG A 33 -12.59 -0.66 6.64
C ARG A 33 -12.36 0.06 7.98
N GLY A 34 -13.23 1.02 8.30
CA GLY A 34 -13.18 1.79 9.56
C GLY A 34 -12.25 3.02 9.53
N PHE A 35 -11.53 3.27 8.43
CA PHE A 35 -10.85 4.55 8.20
C PHE A 35 -11.80 5.50 7.46
N ASP A 36 -12.06 6.67 8.03
CA ASP A 36 -12.93 7.69 7.42
C ASP A 36 -12.15 8.62 6.48
N GLU A 37 -11.12 9.31 6.99
CA GLU A 37 -10.16 10.09 6.18
C GLU A 37 -8.75 10.03 6.79
N GLU A 38 -8.16 8.84 6.84
CA GLU A 38 -6.86 8.63 7.48
C GLU A 38 -5.69 8.86 6.52
N ILE A 39 -4.64 9.53 6.98
CA ILE A 39 -3.43 9.80 6.19
C ILE A 39 -2.25 9.06 6.81
N VAL A 40 -1.62 8.19 6.00
CA VAL A 40 -0.39 7.48 6.41
C VAL A 40 0.77 7.93 5.54
N GLU A 41 1.79 8.51 6.16
CA GLU A 41 3.02 8.97 5.50
C GLU A 41 4.19 8.01 5.74
N PHE A 42 4.88 7.65 4.66
CA PHE A 42 6.08 6.82 4.69
C PHE A 42 7.30 7.72 4.57
N LYS A 43 7.99 7.92 5.70
CA LYS A 43 9.13 8.86 5.84
C LYS A 43 10.48 8.16 5.76
N THR A 44 10.48 6.84 5.74
CA THR A 44 11.68 5.99 5.73
C THR A 44 11.51 4.85 4.74
N PRO A 45 12.62 4.33 4.17
CA PRO A 45 12.54 3.23 3.20
C PRO A 45 11.95 1.95 3.79
N VAL A 46 12.09 1.76 5.11
CA VAL A 46 11.51 0.67 5.88
C VAL A 46 10.54 1.26 6.90
N THR A 47 9.30 0.77 6.90
CA THR A 47 8.25 1.19 7.84
C THR A 47 7.70 -0.04 8.55
N ALA A 48 7.59 0.03 9.88
CA ALA A 48 6.96 -0.99 10.69
C ALA A 48 5.55 -0.52 11.10
N LEU A 49 4.53 -1.35 10.85
CA LEU A 49 3.16 -1.13 11.33
C LEU A 49 2.93 -2.00 12.57
N ILE A 50 2.72 -1.37 13.72
CA ILE A 50 2.56 -2.04 15.02
C ILE A 50 1.21 -1.62 15.61
N GLY A 51 0.52 -2.57 16.26
CA GLY A 51 -0.79 -2.33 16.85
C GLY A 51 -1.52 -3.63 17.14
N THR A 52 -2.69 -3.54 17.75
CA THR A 52 -3.54 -4.70 18.10
C THR A 52 -4.12 -5.39 16.85
N ASN A 53 -4.53 -6.64 17.00
CA ASN A 53 -5.27 -7.35 15.94
C ASN A 53 -6.60 -6.62 15.67
N GLY A 54 -6.97 -6.51 14.40
CA GLY A 54 -8.13 -5.72 13.97
C GLY A 54 -7.87 -4.21 13.83
N GLY A 55 -6.74 -3.68 14.29
CA GLY A 55 -6.40 -2.24 14.20
C GLY A 55 -6.02 -1.74 12.79
N GLY A 56 -6.47 -2.40 11.71
CA GLY A 56 -6.28 -1.89 10.34
C GLY A 56 -4.89 -2.07 9.70
N LYS A 57 -3.92 -2.72 10.37
CA LYS A 57 -2.55 -2.94 9.82
C LYS A 57 -2.55 -3.57 8.43
N SER A 58 -3.32 -4.66 8.26
CA SER A 58 -3.43 -5.36 6.96
C SER A 58 -4.16 -4.51 5.91
N THR A 59 -5.06 -3.61 6.34
CA THR A 59 -5.73 -2.64 5.46
C THR A 59 -4.73 -1.64 4.92
N ILE A 60 -3.88 -1.05 5.77
CA ILE A 60 -2.81 -0.12 5.35
C ILE A 60 -1.84 -0.83 4.41
N LEU A 61 -1.36 -2.03 4.78
CA LEU A 61 -0.43 -2.79 3.94
C LEU A 61 -1.01 -3.14 2.57
N GLY A 62 -2.27 -3.59 2.54
CA GLY A 62 -2.99 -3.85 1.30
C GLY A 62 -3.20 -2.61 0.46
N ALA A 63 -3.54 -1.48 1.08
CA ALA A 63 -3.73 -0.21 0.39
C ALA A 63 -2.44 0.24 -0.30
N VAL A 64 -1.30 0.21 0.39
CA VAL A 64 0.01 0.53 -0.20
C VAL A 64 0.30 -0.34 -1.42
N ALA A 65 0.00 -1.63 -1.35
CA ALA A 65 0.22 -2.54 -2.48
C ALA A 65 -0.61 -2.15 -3.72
N LEU A 66 -1.79 -1.54 -3.54
CA LEU A 66 -2.64 -1.09 -4.65
C LEU A 66 -2.14 0.15 -5.38
N ALA A 67 -1.09 0.81 -4.89
CA ALA A 67 -0.39 1.90 -5.59
C ALA A 67 0.16 1.50 -6.97
N TYR A 68 0.27 0.20 -7.23
CA TYR A 68 0.82 -0.35 -8.48
C TYR A 68 -0.17 -1.27 -9.18
N LYS A 69 -0.26 -1.14 -10.51
CA LYS A 69 -1.24 -1.84 -11.36
C LYS A 69 -1.15 -3.37 -11.27
N ASN A 70 0.07 -3.89 -11.08
CA ASN A 70 0.39 -5.32 -11.08
C ASN A 70 -0.24 -6.07 -9.90
N VAL A 71 -0.62 -5.36 -8.84
CA VAL A 71 -1.29 -5.94 -7.68
C VAL A 71 -2.80 -5.89 -7.89
N LYS A 72 -3.47 -7.05 -7.82
CA LYS A 72 -4.94 -7.13 -7.93
C LYS A 72 -5.60 -6.74 -6.60
N PRO A 73 -6.62 -5.85 -6.60
CA PRO A 73 -7.33 -5.44 -5.39
C PRO A 73 -7.97 -6.59 -4.62
N SER A 74 -8.46 -7.60 -5.33
CA SER A 74 -9.08 -8.79 -4.75
C SER A 74 -8.17 -9.57 -3.80
N LYS A 75 -6.85 -9.38 -3.87
CA LYS A 75 -5.89 -10.01 -2.95
C LYS A 75 -6.00 -9.47 -1.51
N PHE A 76 -6.32 -8.19 -1.36
CA PHE A 76 -6.33 -7.50 -0.05
C PHE A 76 -7.71 -7.02 0.36
N PHE A 77 -8.53 -6.67 -0.63
CA PHE A 77 -9.88 -6.18 -0.48
C PHE A 77 -10.83 -7.10 -1.26
N PRO A 78 -10.95 -8.38 -0.85
CA PRO A 78 -11.95 -9.26 -1.42
C PRO A 78 -13.32 -8.69 -1.13
N LYS A 79 -14.20 -8.73 -2.13
CA LYS A 79 -15.60 -8.35 -1.98
C LYS A 79 -16.22 -9.19 -0.85
N SER A 80 -16.66 -8.58 0.23
CA SER A 80 -17.49 -9.26 1.22
C SER A 80 -18.93 -9.19 0.75
N PHE A 81 -19.65 -10.31 0.80
CA PHE A 81 -21.10 -10.36 0.57
C PHE A 81 -21.89 -10.23 1.88
N TYR A 82 -21.21 -10.24 3.03
CA TYR A 82 -21.81 -10.20 4.36
C TYR A 82 -21.17 -9.10 5.21
N GLY A 83 -22.02 -8.23 5.80
CA GLY A 83 -21.67 -7.33 6.90
C GLY A 83 -20.90 -6.05 6.55
N ASP A 84 -20.65 -5.77 5.27
CA ASP A 84 -20.05 -4.52 4.81
C ASP A 84 -20.92 -4.07 3.64
N ASP A 85 -21.93 -3.23 3.91
CA ASP A 85 -22.91 -2.84 2.91
C ASP A 85 -22.18 -2.12 1.76
N SER A 86 -21.96 -2.87 0.67
CA SER A 86 -21.52 -2.48 -0.67
C SER A 86 -20.07 -2.07 -0.95
N MET A 87 -19.20 -1.80 0.05
CA MET A 87 -17.89 -1.12 -0.16
C MET A 87 -18.02 0.22 -0.92
N SER A 88 -19.21 0.82 -0.93
CA SER A 88 -19.48 2.02 -1.70
C SER A 88 -18.63 3.17 -1.18
N ASP A 89 -18.13 3.97 -2.11
CA ASP A 89 -17.33 5.18 -1.84
C ASP A 89 -16.00 4.97 -1.14
N TRP A 90 -15.47 3.73 -1.17
CA TRP A 90 -14.08 3.49 -0.79
C TRP A 90 -13.14 4.19 -1.78
N GLU A 91 -12.22 4.97 -1.23
CA GLU A 91 -11.23 5.68 -2.00
C GLU A 91 -9.87 5.57 -1.31
N ILE A 92 -8.84 5.26 -2.11
CA ILE A 92 -7.45 5.25 -1.66
C ILE A 92 -6.69 6.25 -2.53
N GLY A 93 -6.32 7.37 -1.93
CA GLY A 93 -5.42 8.35 -2.51
C GLY A 93 -3.97 7.92 -2.32
N PHE A 94 -3.12 8.26 -3.28
CA PHE A 94 -1.70 7.95 -3.30
C PHE A 94 -0.90 9.17 -3.72
N GLU A 95 0.19 9.43 -3.02
CA GLU A 95 1.27 10.29 -3.48
C GLU A 95 2.50 9.43 -3.71
N LEU A 96 2.98 9.41 -4.95
CA LEU A 96 4.06 8.54 -5.38
C LEU A 96 5.23 9.34 -5.96
N ILE A 97 6.41 8.76 -5.85
CA ILE A 97 7.55 9.07 -6.70
C ILE A 97 7.56 8.01 -7.81
N ASP A 98 7.70 8.45 -9.06
CA ASP A 98 7.91 7.58 -10.22
C ASP A 98 8.73 8.35 -11.27
N LYS A 99 10.05 8.17 -11.26
CA LYS A 99 10.99 8.92 -12.10
C LYS A 99 10.79 8.72 -13.61
N PRO A 100 10.42 7.51 -14.10
CA PRO A 100 10.03 7.32 -15.49
C PRO A 100 8.84 8.19 -15.93
N ILE A 101 7.85 8.40 -15.05
CA ILE A 101 6.66 9.22 -15.35
C ILE A 101 6.94 10.72 -15.11
N SER A 102 7.60 11.05 -14.00
CA SER A 102 7.95 12.43 -13.64
C SER A 102 9.26 12.48 -12.86
N LYS A 103 10.25 13.18 -13.41
CA LYS A 103 11.59 13.28 -12.79
C LYS A 103 11.57 14.07 -11.48
N ASP A 104 10.85 15.19 -11.45
CA ASP A 104 10.99 16.17 -10.36
C ASP A 104 9.72 16.34 -9.51
N LYS A 105 8.58 15.82 -9.97
CA LYS A 105 7.30 15.99 -9.28
C LYS A 105 6.77 14.66 -8.75
N ASN A 106 6.11 14.74 -7.60
CA ASN A 106 5.29 13.64 -7.11
C ASN A 106 4.09 13.46 -8.03
N ILE A 107 3.67 12.22 -8.23
CA ILE A 107 2.44 11.89 -8.95
C ILE A 107 1.35 11.54 -7.94
N ASN A 108 0.14 12.04 -8.18
CA ASN A 108 -1.03 11.66 -7.40
C ASN A 108 -1.87 10.65 -8.17
N ARG A 109 -2.35 9.62 -7.47
CA ARG A 109 -3.27 8.61 -8.01
C ARG A 109 -4.36 8.33 -7.02
N THR A 110 -5.51 7.89 -7.53
CA THR A 110 -6.67 7.59 -6.70
C THR A 110 -7.31 6.30 -7.20
N ALA A 111 -7.38 5.30 -6.32
CA ALA A 111 -8.14 4.08 -6.55
C ALA A 111 -9.52 4.26 -5.92
N LYS A 112 -10.59 4.05 -6.68
CA LYS A 112 -11.97 4.15 -6.16
C LYS A 112 -12.73 2.87 -6.38
N PHE A 113 -13.49 2.42 -5.39
CA PHE A 113 -14.45 1.35 -5.56
C PHE A 113 -15.80 1.94 -5.97
N LYS A 114 -16.19 1.72 -7.24
CA LYS A 114 -17.46 2.23 -7.79
C LYS A 114 -18.05 1.21 -8.74
N GLN A 115 -19.39 1.05 -8.70
CA GLN A 115 -20.11 0.07 -9.52
C GLN A 115 -19.53 -1.36 -9.34
N MET A 116 -19.33 -1.76 -8.08
CA MET A 116 -18.83 -3.09 -7.71
C MET A 116 -17.45 -3.45 -8.25
N LYS A 117 -16.61 -2.46 -8.59
CA LYS A 117 -15.25 -2.67 -9.08
C LYS A 117 -14.29 -1.54 -8.69
N TRP A 118 -13.03 -1.90 -8.56
CA TRP A 118 -11.94 -0.95 -8.39
C TRP A 118 -11.60 -0.28 -9.72
N ARG A 119 -11.68 1.05 -9.76
CA ARG A 119 -11.19 1.92 -10.83
C ARG A 119 -9.79 2.41 -10.45
N ARG A 120 -8.80 2.17 -11.32
CA ARG A 120 -7.37 2.47 -11.09
C ARG A 120 -6.70 2.87 -12.40
N ASP A 121 -7.12 4.00 -12.94
CA ASP A 121 -6.66 4.45 -14.25
C ASP A 121 -5.24 5.04 -14.15
N SER A 122 -4.39 4.70 -15.12
CA SER A 122 -3.02 5.23 -15.26
C SER A 122 -2.09 5.00 -14.06
N PHE A 123 -2.29 3.91 -13.30
CA PHE A 123 -1.39 3.51 -12.21
C PHE A 123 -0.06 2.95 -12.77
N PRO A 124 1.09 3.29 -12.16
CA PRO A 124 2.38 2.79 -12.60
C PRO A 124 2.52 1.27 -12.36
N GLU A 125 3.44 0.66 -13.11
CA GLU A 125 3.86 -0.72 -12.91
C GLU A 125 5.11 -0.74 -12.02
N ARG A 126 5.16 -1.69 -11.09
CA ARG A 126 6.32 -1.96 -10.23
C ARG A 126 6.29 -3.43 -9.83
N ASN A 127 7.46 -4.07 -9.74
CA ASN A 127 7.53 -5.38 -9.13
C ASN A 127 7.25 -5.26 -7.62
N VAL A 128 6.12 -5.80 -7.17
CA VAL A 128 5.70 -5.77 -5.76
C VAL A 128 5.75 -7.18 -5.23
N VAL A 129 6.69 -7.42 -4.31
CA VAL A 129 6.78 -8.67 -3.57
C VAL A 129 6.01 -8.50 -2.27
N TYR A 130 5.00 -9.34 -2.08
CA TYR A 130 4.23 -9.40 -0.84
C TYR A 130 4.48 -10.75 -0.19
N VAL A 131 5.12 -10.69 0.98
CA VAL A 131 5.48 -11.85 1.78
C VAL A 131 4.43 -11.99 2.87
N GLU A 132 3.59 -13.02 2.75
CA GLU A 132 2.68 -13.40 3.81
C GLU A 132 3.37 -14.35 4.76
N ILE A 133 3.03 -14.24 6.04
CA ILE A 133 3.09 -15.40 6.91
C ILE A 133 1.86 -16.23 6.55
N GLN A 134 1.97 -17.02 5.47
CA GLN A 134 1.17 -18.24 5.42
C GLN A 134 1.52 -18.94 6.73
N ARG A 135 0.51 -19.25 7.55
CA ARG A 135 0.72 -19.94 8.83
C ARG A 135 1.77 -21.01 8.59
N THR A 136 2.64 -21.23 9.56
CA THR A 136 3.71 -22.23 9.58
C THR A 136 3.18 -23.65 9.35
N VAL A 137 2.60 -23.89 8.18
CA VAL A 137 2.07 -25.15 7.72
C VAL A 137 3.14 -25.66 6.77
N PRO A 138 3.68 -26.87 7.02
CA PRO A 138 4.67 -27.46 6.15
C PRO A 138 4.22 -27.43 4.68
N ALA A 139 5.15 -27.28 3.75
CA ALA A 139 4.87 -27.12 2.33
C ALA A 139 3.96 -28.23 1.74
N GLY A 140 3.92 -29.42 2.36
CA GLY A 140 3.04 -30.52 1.97
C GLY A 140 1.54 -30.32 2.26
N GLU A 141 1.16 -29.37 3.12
CA GLU A 141 -0.23 -29.10 3.49
C GLU A 141 -0.83 -27.86 2.78
N LEU A 142 -0.05 -27.19 1.94
CA LEU A 142 -0.53 -26.06 1.14
C LEU A 142 -1.36 -26.58 -0.05
N THR A 143 -2.65 -26.27 -0.06
CA THR A 143 -3.62 -26.75 -1.07
C THR A 143 -3.57 -26.01 -2.41
N LYS A 144 -2.62 -25.10 -2.61
CA LYS A 144 -2.48 -24.30 -3.83
C LYS A 144 -1.01 -24.10 -4.18
N PHE A 145 -0.64 -24.61 -5.35
CA PHE A 145 0.58 -24.25 -6.09
C PHE A 145 0.19 -23.37 -7.27
#